data_AF-A0A0T1T6C9-F1
#
_entry.id   AF-A0A0T1T6C9-F1
#
_cell.length_a   1.000
_cell.length_b   1.000
_cell.length_c   1.000
_cell.angle_alpha   90.00
_cell.angle_beta   90.00
_cell.angle_gamma   90.00
#
_symmetry.space_group_name_H-M   'P 1'
#
loop_
_entity.id
_entity.type
_entity.pdbx_description
1 polymer ?
#
loop_
_entity_poly.entity_id
_entity_poly.type
_entity_poly.pdbx_seq_one_letter_code
_entity_poly.pdbx_strand_id
1 'polypeptide(L)'
;MVHISRPVDGPTSTSRRLFLALTGALVAAPLLDARRATAATAATAAKSLDDPAKKEIAMKLVSSAENSSLDWKAQYRYIEDIGDGRGYTAGIIGFCSGTGDMLDLVQLYSDRRPGNVLAKYLPALREVDGTDSHSGLDPNYPKDWRKAAQDTAFQQAQNDERDRVYFNPAVRQGKTDGLRALGQFAYYDAIVMHGDGTDPTSFRNIRKRALTKAKPPAQGGDETAYLHAFLDARVWAMKQEEAHSDTSRVDTAQRVFLRNGNLDLDPPLDWKVYGDSYHIG
;
A
#
# COMPACT_ATOMS: atom_id res chain seq x y z
N MET A 1 -71.59 12.79 -4.76
CA MET A 1 -70.91 13.96 -4.17
C MET A 1 -69.61 14.17 -4.94
N VAL A 2 -69.43 15.15 -5.84
CA VAL A 2 -70.11 16.46 -6.07
C VAL A 2 -69.98 17.36 -4.82
N HIS A 3 -69.42 18.59 -4.83
CA HIS A 3 -69.04 19.58 -5.89
C HIS A 3 -67.49 19.87 -5.92
N ILE A 4 -66.78 20.49 -6.90
CA ILE A 4 -66.90 21.74 -7.73
C ILE A 4 -66.93 23.01 -6.81
N SER A 5 -66.20 24.13 -6.97
CA SER A 5 -65.71 24.89 -8.16
C SER A 5 -64.47 25.79 -7.87
N ARG A 6 -63.78 26.25 -8.93
CA ARG A 6 -63.01 27.53 -9.01
C ARG A 6 -63.96 28.67 -9.50
N PRO A 7 -63.56 29.83 -10.08
CA PRO A 7 -62.32 30.66 -10.02
C PRO A 7 -62.61 32.17 -9.71
N VAL A 8 -61.63 33.07 -9.85
CA VAL A 8 -61.82 34.44 -10.40
C VAL A 8 -60.58 34.83 -11.24
N ASP A 9 -60.79 35.51 -12.36
CA ASP A 9 -59.79 35.86 -13.39
C ASP A 9 -59.41 37.36 -13.45
N GLY A 10 -58.19 37.64 -13.92
CA GLY A 10 -57.86 38.73 -14.86
C GLY A 10 -57.95 40.20 -14.39
N PRO A 11 -57.73 41.19 -15.31
CA PRO A 11 -57.51 41.03 -16.75
C PRO A 11 -56.31 41.83 -17.37
N THR A 12 -55.92 41.43 -18.61
CA THR A 12 -55.49 42.24 -19.81
C THR A 12 -54.74 43.59 -19.63
N SER A 13 -53.77 44.06 -20.41
CA SER A 13 -53.55 44.03 -21.88
C SER A 13 -52.28 44.87 -22.22
N THR A 14 -51.71 45.06 -23.43
CA THR A 14 -51.96 44.59 -24.82
C THR A 14 -50.62 44.51 -25.60
N SER A 15 -50.62 43.90 -26.79
CA SER A 15 -49.57 43.96 -27.82
C SER A 15 -49.59 45.26 -28.66
N ARG A 16 -48.43 45.74 -29.15
CA ARG A 16 -48.15 45.84 -30.61
C ARG A 16 -46.70 46.24 -30.99
N ARG A 17 -46.36 45.93 -32.23
CA ARG A 17 -45.03 45.98 -32.87
C ARG A 17 -44.69 47.36 -33.41
N LEU A 18 -43.39 47.65 -33.57
CA LEU A 18 -42.91 48.43 -34.71
C LEU A 18 -41.61 47.82 -35.26
N PHE A 19 -41.55 47.66 -36.58
CA PHE A 19 -40.30 47.37 -37.30
C PHE A 19 -39.56 48.68 -37.56
N LEU A 20 -38.23 48.67 -37.46
CA LEU A 20 -37.39 49.51 -38.29
C LEU A 20 -36.10 48.74 -38.61
N ALA A 21 -35.75 48.64 -39.88
CA ALA A 21 -34.47 48.13 -40.34
C ALA A 21 -33.52 49.31 -40.55
N LEU A 22 -32.21 49.12 -40.33
CA LEU A 22 -31.18 49.48 -41.31
C LEU A 22 -29.79 48.91 -40.94
N THR A 23 -29.11 48.37 -41.95
CA THR A 23 -27.64 48.35 -42.17
C THR A 23 -26.67 48.06 -41.01
N GLY A 24 -26.12 46.84 -41.01
CA GLY A 24 -24.78 46.62 -41.58
C GLY A 24 -23.53 46.94 -40.74
N ALA A 25 -22.96 45.89 -40.14
CA ALA A 25 -21.50 45.67 -40.08
C ALA A 25 -21.21 44.17 -39.83
N LEU A 26 -20.64 43.46 -40.82
CA LEU A 26 -19.99 42.17 -40.54
C LEU A 26 -18.66 42.46 -39.85
N VAL A 27 -18.62 42.34 -38.53
CA VAL A 27 -17.35 42.11 -37.82
C VAL A 27 -17.11 40.61 -37.83
N ALA A 28 -16.27 40.14 -38.77
CA ALA A 28 -15.77 38.77 -38.77
C ALA A 28 -14.80 38.60 -37.59
N ALA A 29 -15.36 38.31 -36.40
CA ALA A 29 -14.56 37.87 -35.27
C ALA A 29 -13.82 36.57 -35.67
N PRO A 30 -12.50 36.47 -35.47
CA PRO A 30 -11.77 35.27 -35.83
C PRO A 30 -12.17 34.13 -34.89
N LEU A 31 -13.00 33.21 -35.39
CA LEU A 31 -13.28 31.91 -34.78
C LEU A 31 -12.05 30.99 -34.91
N LEU A 32 -10.93 31.42 -34.33
CA LEU A 32 -9.62 30.77 -34.37
C LEU A 32 -9.02 30.63 -32.97
N ASP A 33 -9.80 30.16 -31.99
CA ASP A 33 -9.22 29.60 -30.76
C ASP A 33 -9.96 28.39 -30.14
N ALA A 34 -11.18 28.08 -30.60
CA ALA A 34 -11.98 26.95 -30.10
C ALA A 34 -11.45 25.54 -30.49
N ARG A 35 -10.20 25.42 -30.97
CA ARG A 35 -9.60 24.14 -31.44
C ARG A 35 -8.14 23.90 -31.03
N ARG A 36 -7.53 24.73 -30.17
CA ARG A 36 -6.15 24.50 -29.68
C ARG A 36 -6.05 24.00 -28.23
N ALA A 37 -7.17 23.91 -27.50
CA ALA A 37 -7.20 23.49 -26.10
C ALA A 37 -7.51 21.98 -25.86
N THR A 38 -7.29 21.10 -26.84
CA THR A 38 -7.32 19.63 -26.65
C THR A 38 -5.95 18.98 -26.79
N ALA A 39 -4.89 19.79 -26.87
CA ALA A 39 -3.49 19.35 -26.74
C ALA A 39 -2.95 19.57 -25.31
N ALA A 40 -3.80 19.45 -24.30
CA ALA A 40 -3.32 19.13 -22.96
C ALA A 40 -2.79 17.69 -23.04
N THR A 41 -1.48 17.56 -22.85
CA THR A 41 -0.75 16.29 -22.80
C THR A 41 -1.57 15.22 -22.09
N ALA A 42 -1.70 14.05 -22.73
CA ALA A 42 -2.02 12.82 -22.01
C ALA A 42 -0.84 12.53 -21.07
N ALA A 43 -0.88 13.15 -19.89
CA ALA A 43 -0.02 12.77 -18.78
C ALA A 43 -0.26 11.28 -18.57
N THR A 44 0.78 10.47 -18.78
CA THR A 44 0.74 9.04 -18.49
C THR A 44 0.26 8.89 -17.06
N ALA A 45 -0.93 8.30 -16.89
CA ALA A 45 -1.58 8.24 -15.59
C ALA A 45 -0.61 7.63 -14.57
N ALA A 46 -0.45 8.30 -13.43
CA ALA A 46 0.45 7.92 -12.36
C ALA A 46 0.35 6.42 -12.07
N LYS A 47 1.48 5.71 -12.20
CA LYS A 47 1.51 4.26 -11.99
C LYS A 47 1.29 3.96 -10.51
N SER A 48 0.26 3.19 -10.24
CA SER A 48 -0.03 2.64 -8.91
C SER A 48 1.03 1.60 -8.50
N LEU A 49 1.13 1.29 -7.20
CA LEU A 49 2.20 0.42 -6.67
C LEU A 49 2.11 -1.02 -7.20
N ASP A 50 0.93 -1.46 -7.64
CA ASP A 50 0.68 -2.74 -8.31
C ASP A 50 1.09 -2.79 -9.80
N ASP A 51 1.63 -1.70 -10.36
CA ASP A 51 2.44 -1.80 -11.59
C ASP A 51 3.68 -2.66 -11.32
N PRO A 52 4.05 -3.62 -12.20
CA PRO A 52 5.15 -4.56 -11.92
C PRO A 52 6.49 -3.89 -11.59
N ALA A 53 6.82 -2.74 -12.18
CA ALA A 53 8.06 -2.03 -11.88
C ALA A 53 7.99 -1.33 -10.51
N LYS A 54 6.84 -0.74 -10.17
CA LYS A 54 6.59 -0.14 -8.85
C LYS A 54 6.57 -1.19 -7.74
N LYS A 55 6.05 -2.39 -8.03
CA LYS A 55 6.07 -3.52 -7.10
C LYS A 55 7.49 -4.03 -6.84
N GLU A 56 8.31 -4.18 -7.88
CA GLU A 56 9.72 -4.56 -7.74
C GLU A 56 10.50 -3.50 -6.92
N ILE A 57 10.24 -2.20 -7.12
CA ILE A 57 10.77 -1.12 -6.28
C ILE A 57 10.32 -1.29 -4.81
N ALA A 58 9.03 -1.54 -4.57
CA ALA A 58 8.49 -1.75 -3.23
C ALA A 58 9.16 -2.94 -2.49
N MET A 59 9.42 -4.05 -3.18
CA MET A 59 10.12 -5.19 -2.59
C MET A 59 11.56 -4.85 -2.19
N LYS A 60 12.27 -4.09 -3.03
CA LYS A 60 13.64 -3.63 -2.76
C LYS A 60 13.71 -2.67 -1.59
N LEU A 61 12.74 -1.75 -1.49
CA LEU A 61 12.64 -0.81 -0.37
C LEU A 61 12.41 -1.53 0.95
N VAL A 62 11.45 -2.48 1.02
CA VAL A 62 11.23 -3.31 2.21
C VAL A 62 12.48 -4.12 2.55
N SER A 63 13.06 -4.85 1.59
CA SER A 63 14.28 -5.65 1.80
C SER A 63 15.50 -4.83 2.28
N SER A 64 15.58 -3.54 1.94
CA SER A 64 16.63 -2.66 2.49
C SER A 64 16.47 -2.38 3.98
N ALA A 65 15.26 -2.50 4.52
CA ALA A 65 14.94 -2.35 5.94
C ALA A 65 14.86 -3.69 6.69
N GLU A 66 14.37 -4.76 6.06
CA GLU A 66 14.31 -6.07 6.73
C GLU A 66 15.67 -6.80 6.70
N ASN A 67 16.50 -6.57 5.68
CA ASN A 67 17.66 -7.43 5.39
C ASN A 67 18.90 -6.67 4.88
N SER A 68 18.95 -5.33 5.03
CA SER A 68 20.03 -4.45 4.54
C SER A 68 20.49 -4.73 3.09
N SER A 69 19.56 -5.12 2.21
CA SER A 69 19.89 -5.56 0.84
C SER A 69 18.78 -5.22 -0.14
N LEU A 70 19.15 -4.93 -1.40
CA LEU A 70 18.18 -4.80 -2.50
C LEU A 70 17.88 -6.14 -3.20
N ASP A 71 18.63 -7.21 -2.90
CA ASP A 71 18.30 -8.55 -3.39
C ASP A 71 17.26 -9.23 -2.49
N TRP A 72 16.01 -8.78 -2.62
CA TRP A 72 14.88 -9.34 -1.88
C TRP A 72 14.63 -10.81 -2.21
N LYS A 73 15.10 -11.30 -3.36
CA LYS A 73 14.93 -12.71 -3.79
C LYS A 73 15.92 -13.63 -3.08
N ALA A 74 17.04 -13.12 -2.58
CA ALA A 74 17.90 -13.89 -1.66
C ALA A 74 17.16 -14.30 -0.36
N GLN A 75 16.06 -13.61 -0.01
CA GLN A 75 15.37 -13.78 1.26
C GLN A 75 14.34 -14.90 1.27
N TYR A 76 14.00 -15.52 0.13
CA TYR A 76 13.15 -16.75 0.11
C TYR A 76 13.70 -17.85 1.04
N ARG A 77 15.02 -17.90 1.24
CA ARG A 77 15.74 -18.85 2.10
C ARG A 77 16.11 -18.31 3.49
N TYR A 78 15.75 -17.07 3.81
CA TYR A 78 15.93 -16.53 5.16
C TYR A 78 15.07 -17.34 6.14
N ILE A 79 15.64 -17.69 7.29
CA ILE A 79 14.97 -18.32 8.43
C ILE A 79 15.91 -18.29 9.64
N GLU A 80 15.43 -17.69 10.73
CA GLU A 80 16.14 -17.43 11.98
C GLU A 80 15.11 -17.15 13.08
N ASP A 81 15.39 -17.50 14.33
CA ASP A 81 14.70 -16.93 15.47
C ASP A 81 15.55 -15.76 15.97
N ILE A 82 14.97 -14.55 15.95
CA ILE A 82 15.65 -13.30 16.28
C ILE A 82 15.45 -12.89 17.74
N GLY A 83 14.76 -13.71 18.55
CA GLY A 83 14.54 -13.46 19.98
C GLY A 83 13.49 -12.38 20.29
N ASP A 84 12.60 -12.08 19.34
CA ASP A 84 11.53 -11.08 19.49
C ASP A 84 10.20 -11.64 20.03
N GLY A 85 10.16 -12.94 20.35
CA GLY A 85 8.98 -13.64 20.84
C GLY A 85 8.03 -14.15 19.76
N ARG A 86 8.40 -14.12 18.47
CA ARG A 86 7.61 -14.66 17.35
C ARG A 86 8.05 -16.06 16.88
N GLY A 87 9.11 -16.59 17.50
CA GLY A 87 9.77 -17.84 17.11
C GLY A 87 10.55 -17.69 15.80
N TYR A 88 10.53 -18.70 14.93
CA TYR A 88 11.16 -18.60 13.63
C TYR A 88 10.51 -17.53 12.77
N THR A 89 11.30 -16.53 12.35
CA THR A 89 11.00 -15.50 11.34
C THR A 89 11.68 -15.90 10.02
N ALA A 90 10.95 -15.91 8.90
CA ALA A 90 11.46 -16.48 7.66
C ALA A 90 10.90 -15.89 6.35
N GLY A 91 11.61 -16.08 5.24
CA GLY A 91 11.14 -15.72 3.90
C GLY A 91 11.17 -14.22 3.59
N ILE A 92 10.57 -13.83 2.46
CA ILE A 92 10.69 -12.49 1.85
C ILE A 92 10.03 -11.33 2.59
N ILE A 93 9.29 -11.59 3.67
CA ILE A 93 8.64 -10.56 4.52
C ILE A 93 8.64 -10.92 6.02
N GLY A 94 9.40 -11.92 6.44
CA GLY A 94 9.43 -12.35 7.85
C GLY A 94 8.14 -13.04 8.32
N PHE A 95 7.69 -14.07 7.59
CA PHE A 95 6.63 -14.96 8.08
C PHE A 95 7.06 -15.61 9.39
N CYS A 96 6.23 -15.61 10.44
CA CYS A 96 6.63 -16.12 11.75
C CYS A 96 5.86 -17.38 12.20
N SER A 97 6.53 -18.29 12.91
CA SER A 97 5.89 -19.52 13.42
C SER A 97 4.83 -19.24 14.49
N GLY A 98 4.98 -18.16 15.26
CA GLY A 98 4.05 -17.76 16.32
C GLY A 98 2.90 -16.83 15.90
N THR A 99 2.75 -16.51 14.61
CA THR A 99 1.75 -15.55 14.11
C THR A 99 0.81 -16.10 13.04
N GLY A 100 0.73 -17.42 12.87
CA GLY A 100 -0.16 -18.14 11.95
C GLY A 100 0.17 -18.02 10.46
N ASP A 101 0.84 -16.96 10.02
CA ASP A 101 1.15 -16.70 8.61
C ASP A 101 2.21 -17.65 8.03
N MET A 102 3.19 -18.11 8.84
CA MET A 102 4.08 -19.21 8.42
C MET A 102 3.32 -20.54 8.24
N LEU A 103 2.33 -20.81 9.10
CA LEU A 103 1.49 -22.00 9.00
C LEU A 103 0.62 -21.95 7.72
N ASP A 104 -0.04 -20.82 7.46
CA ASP A 104 -0.82 -20.58 6.24
C ASP A 104 0.06 -20.77 4.98
N LEU A 105 1.28 -20.23 4.98
CA LEU A 105 2.24 -20.38 3.88
C LEU A 105 2.64 -21.85 3.64
N VAL A 106 2.98 -22.61 4.69
CA VAL A 106 3.38 -24.01 4.55
C VAL A 106 2.18 -24.89 4.16
N GLN A 107 0.96 -24.51 4.57
CA GLN A 107 -0.27 -25.16 4.12
C GLN A 107 -0.50 -24.91 2.63
N LEU A 108 -0.45 -23.65 2.16
CA LEU A 108 -0.58 -23.29 0.74
C LEU A 108 0.45 -24.01 -0.14
N TYR A 109 1.70 -24.07 0.30
CA TYR A 109 2.75 -24.79 -0.40
C TYR A 109 2.46 -26.30 -0.45
N SER A 110 1.88 -26.87 0.61
CA SER A 110 1.52 -28.29 0.68
C SER A 110 0.31 -28.66 -0.17
N ASP A 111 -0.65 -27.75 -0.33
CA ASP A 111 -1.80 -27.93 -1.22
C ASP A 111 -1.36 -27.88 -2.69
N ARG A 112 -0.39 -27.02 -3.03
CA ARG A 112 0.19 -26.89 -4.38
C ARG A 112 1.18 -28.00 -4.72
N ARG A 113 1.97 -28.45 -3.74
CA ARG A 113 2.98 -29.50 -3.88
C ARG A 113 2.83 -30.52 -2.74
N PRO A 114 1.88 -31.46 -2.85
CA PRO A 114 1.74 -32.54 -1.87
C PRO A 114 3.04 -33.33 -1.70
N GLY A 115 3.37 -33.67 -0.45
CA GLY A 115 4.61 -34.40 -0.13
C GLY A 115 5.91 -33.58 -0.25
N ASN A 116 5.83 -32.25 -0.32
CA ASN A 116 7.02 -31.39 -0.21
C ASN A 116 7.74 -31.55 1.15
N VAL A 117 8.96 -31.05 1.24
CA VAL A 117 9.83 -31.24 2.41
C VAL A 117 9.31 -30.57 3.70
N LEU A 118 8.47 -29.54 3.59
CA LEU A 118 7.90 -28.81 4.72
C LEU A 118 6.57 -29.39 5.23
N ALA A 119 5.83 -30.16 4.41
CA ALA A 119 4.51 -30.69 4.76
C ALA A 119 4.49 -31.50 6.09
N LYS A 120 5.60 -32.17 6.41
CA LYS A 120 5.76 -32.94 7.67
C LYS A 120 5.76 -32.08 8.94
N TYR A 121 6.00 -30.77 8.84
CA TYR A 121 6.00 -29.84 9.97
C TYR A 121 4.63 -29.20 10.24
N LEU A 122 3.63 -29.38 9.36
CA LEU A 122 2.28 -28.83 9.55
C LEU A 122 1.64 -29.15 10.92
N PRO A 123 1.80 -30.35 11.52
CA PRO A 123 1.32 -30.60 12.87
C PRO A 123 2.03 -29.76 13.93
N ALA A 124 3.36 -29.62 13.83
CA ALA A 124 4.15 -28.82 14.77
C ALA A 124 3.83 -27.32 14.63
N LEU A 125 3.73 -26.81 13.41
CA LEU A 125 3.37 -25.42 13.13
C LEU A 125 1.98 -25.05 13.68
N ARG A 126 1.02 -25.99 13.78
CA ARG A 126 -0.28 -25.77 14.43
C ARG A 126 -0.22 -25.77 15.96
N GLU A 127 0.75 -26.48 16.54
CA GLU A 127 0.91 -26.60 17.99
C GLU A 127 1.66 -25.39 18.57
N VAL A 128 2.62 -24.84 17.82
CA VAL A 128 3.44 -23.70 18.25
C VAL A 128 2.86 -22.32 17.89
N ASP A 129 1.80 -22.27 17.07
CA ASP A 129 1.14 -21.02 16.69
C ASP A 129 0.64 -20.25 17.92
N GLY A 130 0.86 -18.93 17.93
CA GLY A 130 0.68 -18.07 19.11
C GLY A 130 1.80 -18.16 20.16
N THR A 131 2.90 -18.86 19.90
CA THR A 131 4.07 -18.97 20.79
C THR A 131 5.42 -18.83 20.04
N ASP A 132 6.51 -18.68 20.79
CA ASP A 132 7.89 -18.71 20.28
C ASP A 132 8.50 -20.13 20.21
N SER A 133 7.71 -21.19 20.44
CA SER A 133 8.25 -22.53 20.59
C SER A 133 8.77 -23.15 19.28
N HIS A 134 9.93 -23.83 19.36
CA HIS A 134 10.49 -24.63 18.25
C HIS A 134 10.11 -26.13 18.31
N SER A 135 9.18 -26.49 19.20
CA SER A 135 8.79 -27.88 19.47
C SER A 135 8.31 -28.60 18.19
N GLY A 136 9.02 -29.66 17.80
CA GLY A 136 8.72 -30.43 16.57
C GLY A 136 9.23 -29.80 15.27
N LEU A 137 9.81 -28.60 15.30
CA LEU A 137 10.50 -27.98 14.17
C LEU A 137 12.00 -28.32 14.20
N ASP A 138 12.62 -28.19 15.37
CA ASP A 138 14.07 -28.35 15.53
C ASP A 138 14.54 -29.82 15.47
N PRO A 139 15.80 -30.06 15.03
CA PRO A 139 16.77 -29.10 14.51
C PRO A 139 16.69 -28.94 12.97
N ASN A 140 15.72 -29.59 12.31
CA ASN A 140 15.76 -29.78 10.85
C ASN A 140 15.01 -28.72 10.06
N TYR A 141 14.06 -28.00 10.68
CA TYR A 141 13.20 -27.04 9.98
C TYR A 141 13.98 -25.94 9.22
N PRO A 142 15.01 -25.27 9.78
CA PRO A 142 15.79 -24.26 9.04
C PRO A 142 16.52 -24.82 7.82
N LYS A 143 16.95 -26.09 7.87
CA LYS A 143 17.62 -26.77 6.74
C LYS A 143 16.61 -27.11 5.65
N ASP A 144 15.45 -27.64 6.02
CA ASP A 144 14.41 -28.02 5.07
C ASP A 144 13.72 -26.79 4.46
N TRP A 145 13.61 -25.67 5.18
CA TRP A 145 13.17 -24.38 4.64
C TRP A 145 14.12 -23.87 3.55
N ARG A 146 15.44 -23.86 3.82
CA ARG A 146 16.46 -23.46 2.84
C ARG A 146 16.54 -24.41 1.62
N LYS A 147 16.06 -25.65 1.77
CA LYS A 147 15.86 -26.59 0.65
C LYS A 147 14.57 -26.27 -0.11
N ALA A 148 13.47 -25.99 0.57
CA ALA A 148 12.20 -25.58 -0.04
C ALA A 148 12.34 -24.27 -0.82
N ALA A 149 13.15 -23.32 -0.35
CA ALA A 149 13.44 -22.04 -1.02
C ALA A 149 14.06 -22.17 -2.43
N GLN A 150 14.55 -23.36 -2.79
CA GLN A 150 15.04 -23.66 -4.15
C GLN A 150 13.91 -24.08 -5.10
N ASP A 151 12.72 -24.37 -4.57
CA ASP A 151 11.53 -24.70 -5.34
C ASP A 151 10.75 -23.44 -5.75
N THR A 152 10.50 -23.29 -7.05
CA THR A 152 9.68 -22.21 -7.60
C THR A 152 8.25 -22.24 -7.06
N ALA A 153 7.71 -23.41 -6.70
CA ALA A 153 6.37 -23.48 -6.09
C ALA A 153 6.33 -22.90 -4.67
N PHE A 154 7.40 -23.02 -3.88
CA PHE A 154 7.49 -22.39 -2.56
C PHE A 154 7.77 -20.89 -2.67
N GLN A 155 8.64 -20.47 -3.60
CA GLN A 155 8.84 -19.06 -3.93
C GLN A 155 7.51 -18.38 -4.35
N GLN A 156 6.71 -19.07 -5.16
CA GLN A 156 5.38 -18.57 -5.55
C GLN A 156 4.40 -18.57 -4.38
N ALA A 157 4.44 -19.55 -3.47
CA ALA A 157 3.62 -19.53 -2.25
C ALA A 157 3.97 -18.31 -1.36
N GLN A 158 5.26 -18.01 -1.16
CA GLN A 158 5.70 -16.80 -0.44
C GLN A 158 5.23 -15.51 -1.13
N ASN A 159 5.32 -15.43 -2.47
CA ASN A 159 4.83 -14.29 -3.23
C ASN A 159 3.32 -14.07 -3.05
N ASP A 160 2.55 -15.15 -3.09
CA ASP A 160 1.09 -15.10 -3.04
C ASP A 160 0.58 -14.80 -1.63
N GLU A 161 1.24 -15.29 -0.58
CA GLU A 161 0.89 -14.96 0.82
C GLU A 161 1.23 -13.51 1.18
N ARG A 162 2.42 -13.02 0.79
CA ARG A 162 2.74 -11.58 0.81
C ARG A 162 1.64 -10.78 0.14
N ASP A 163 1.20 -11.22 -1.03
CA ASP A 163 0.19 -10.53 -1.82
C ASP A 163 -1.20 -10.57 -1.17
N ARG A 164 -1.61 -11.73 -0.64
CA ARG A 164 -2.90 -11.94 0.03
C ARG A 164 -3.05 -11.10 1.29
N VAL A 165 -2.06 -11.15 2.18
CA VAL A 165 -2.15 -10.65 3.55
C VAL A 165 -1.62 -9.21 3.70
N TYR A 166 -0.62 -8.80 2.91
CA TYR A 166 0.07 -7.52 3.11
C TYR A 166 -0.10 -6.57 1.92
N PHE A 167 0.42 -6.95 0.75
CA PHE A 167 0.54 -6.04 -0.40
C PHE A 167 -0.83 -5.64 -0.97
N ASN A 168 -1.70 -6.60 -1.31
CA ASN A 168 -2.99 -6.26 -1.90
C ASN A 168 -3.92 -5.52 -0.91
N PRO A 169 -4.01 -5.86 0.39
CA PRO A 169 -4.74 -5.06 1.37
C PRO A 169 -4.23 -3.61 1.45
N ALA A 170 -2.93 -3.39 1.61
CA ALA A 170 -2.34 -2.05 1.68
C ALA A 170 -2.60 -1.23 0.41
N VAL A 171 -2.37 -1.81 -0.78
CA VAL A 171 -2.56 -1.13 -2.07
C VAL A 171 -4.05 -0.80 -2.29
N ARG A 172 -4.98 -1.71 -1.98
CA ARG A 172 -6.43 -1.45 -2.06
C ARG A 172 -6.86 -0.35 -1.08
N GLN A 173 -6.33 -0.34 0.13
CA GLN A 173 -6.66 0.69 1.11
C GLN A 173 -6.07 2.05 0.72
N GLY A 174 -4.85 2.09 0.18
CA GLY A 174 -4.24 3.30 -0.36
C GLY A 174 -5.03 3.87 -1.55
N LYS A 175 -5.46 3.02 -2.48
CA LYS A 175 -6.38 3.42 -3.57
C LYS A 175 -7.72 3.95 -3.05
N THR A 176 -8.30 3.32 -2.03
CA THR A 176 -9.53 3.78 -1.37
C THR A 176 -9.38 5.16 -0.74
N ASP A 177 -8.18 5.47 -0.21
CA ASP A 177 -7.85 6.78 0.35
C ASP A 177 -7.40 7.80 -0.71
N GLY A 178 -7.27 7.39 -1.97
CA GLY A 178 -6.84 8.24 -3.09
C GLY A 178 -5.34 8.51 -3.14
N LEU A 179 -4.52 7.63 -2.56
CA LEU A 179 -3.07 7.76 -2.49
C LEU A 179 -2.37 7.27 -3.78
N ARG A 180 -1.33 8.00 -4.19
CA ARG A 180 -0.35 7.64 -5.21
C ARG A 180 0.64 6.60 -4.66
N ALA A 181 1.58 6.15 -5.49
CA ALA A 181 2.42 4.99 -5.18
C ALA A 181 3.25 5.15 -3.89
N LEU A 182 3.74 6.35 -3.54
CA LEU A 182 4.44 6.57 -2.27
C LEU A 182 3.53 6.32 -1.06
N GLY A 183 2.28 6.78 -1.11
CA GLY A 183 1.33 6.56 -0.02
C GLY A 183 0.88 5.11 0.10
N GLN A 184 0.70 4.44 -1.04
CA GLN A 184 0.47 2.98 -1.08
C GLN A 184 1.68 2.21 -0.54
N PHE A 185 2.91 2.65 -0.84
CA PHE A 185 4.13 2.06 -0.29
C PHE A 185 4.24 2.27 1.22
N ALA A 186 3.93 3.47 1.73
CA ALA A 186 3.91 3.74 3.17
C ALA A 186 2.91 2.84 3.91
N TYR A 187 1.76 2.54 3.30
CA TYR A 187 0.80 1.56 3.83
C TYR A 187 1.36 0.13 3.78
N TYR A 188 2.02 -0.26 2.69
CA TYR A 188 2.60 -1.59 2.54
C TYR A 188 3.74 -1.84 3.54
N ASP A 189 4.65 -0.88 3.70
CA ASP A 189 5.75 -0.95 4.66
C ASP A 189 5.25 -0.95 6.12
N ALA A 190 4.11 -0.29 6.39
CA ALA A 190 3.46 -0.31 7.69
C ALA A 190 2.78 -1.65 8.02
N ILE A 191 2.03 -2.25 7.08
CA ILE A 191 1.36 -3.54 7.31
C ILE A 191 2.37 -4.70 7.40
N VAL A 192 3.51 -4.63 6.71
CA VAL A 192 4.60 -5.63 6.87
C VAL A 192 5.12 -5.61 8.31
N MET A 193 5.45 -4.42 8.83
CA MET A 193 6.06 -4.28 10.16
C MET A 193 5.08 -4.46 11.34
N HIS A 194 3.82 -4.02 11.19
CA HIS A 194 2.85 -3.97 12.30
C HIS A 194 1.65 -4.92 12.13
N GLY A 195 1.58 -5.66 11.02
CA GLY A 195 0.40 -6.45 10.66
C GLY A 195 -0.88 -5.60 10.52
N ASP A 196 -2.03 -6.28 10.41
CA ASP A 196 -3.35 -5.65 10.46
C ASP A 196 -4.24 -6.31 11.53
N GLY A 197 -3.67 -6.44 12.74
CA GLY A 197 -4.34 -6.95 13.94
C GLY A 197 -5.39 -6.00 14.52
N THR A 198 -5.60 -6.08 15.84
CA THR A 198 -6.51 -5.19 16.59
C THR A 198 -5.81 -4.37 17.66
N ASP A 199 -4.54 -4.66 17.91
CA ASP A 199 -3.63 -3.98 18.81
C ASP A 199 -3.43 -2.50 18.42
N PRO A 200 -2.99 -1.62 19.36
CA PRO A 200 -2.91 -0.18 19.11
C PRO A 200 -1.89 0.26 18.05
N THR A 201 -0.92 -0.58 17.70
CA THR A 201 0.17 -0.28 16.76
C THR A 201 -0.03 -0.86 15.36
N SER A 202 -1.01 -1.75 15.16
CA SER A 202 -1.41 -2.31 13.87
C SER A 202 -1.71 -1.27 12.78
N PHE A 203 -1.55 -1.68 11.52
CA PHE A 203 -1.77 -0.85 10.33
C PHE A 203 -3.09 -0.06 10.37
N ARG A 204 -4.24 -0.73 10.61
CA ARG A 204 -5.54 -0.05 10.73
C ARG A 204 -5.59 1.01 11.82
N ASN A 205 -4.91 0.81 12.94
CA ASN A 205 -4.92 1.76 14.05
C ASN A 205 -3.92 2.92 13.85
N ILE A 206 -2.77 2.68 13.19
CA ILE A 206 -1.91 3.75 12.64
C ILE A 206 -2.69 4.62 11.65
N ARG A 207 -3.38 4.00 10.68
CA ARG A 207 -4.22 4.72 9.70
C ARG A 207 -5.32 5.52 10.39
N LYS A 208 -6.03 4.91 11.36
CA LYS A 208 -7.06 5.58 12.17
C LYS A 208 -6.48 6.79 12.92
N ARG A 209 -5.28 6.67 13.49
CA ARG A 209 -4.56 7.78 14.15
C ARG A 209 -4.25 8.91 13.17
N ALA A 210 -3.74 8.60 11.98
CA ALA A 210 -3.47 9.57 10.92
C ALA A 210 -4.73 10.36 10.50
N LEU A 211 -5.86 9.66 10.34
CA LEU A 211 -7.17 10.23 10.00
C LEU A 211 -7.71 11.23 11.04
N THR A 212 -7.22 11.20 12.29
CA THR A 212 -7.56 12.24 13.30
C THR A 212 -6.82 13.57 13.09
N LYS A 213 -5.81 13.60 12.22
CA LYS A 213 -4.91 14.75 12.01
C LYS A 213 -5.03 15.35 10.61
N ALA A 214 -5.24 14.52 9.59
CA ALA A 214 -5.39 14.96 8.22
C ALA A 214 -6.44 14.11 7.48
N LYS A 215 -7.19 14.75 6.58
CA LYS A 215 -8.05 14.03 5.63
C LYS A 215 -7.19 13.45 4.50
N PRO A 216 -7.50 12.26 3.99
CA PRO A 216 -6.84 11.71 2.80
C PRO A 216 -7.41 12.36 1.52
N PRO A 217 -6.73 12.21 0.36
CA PRO A 217 -7.20 12.74 -0.93
C PRO A 217 -8.64 12.36 -1.32
N ALA A 218 -9.07 11.12 -1.06
CA ALA A 218 -10.45 10.68 -1.30
C ALA A 218 -11.51 11.43 -0.48
N GLN A 219 -11.11 12.20 0.54
CA GLN A 219 -11.98 13.07 1.34
C GLN A 219 -11.67 14.57 1.14
N GLY A 220 -10.97 14.91 0.05
CA GLY A 220 -10.60 16.28 -0.31
C GLY A 220 -9.46 16.88 0.53
N GLY A 221 -8.64 16.04 1.17
CA GLY A 221 -7.40 16.49 1.84
C GLY A 221 -6.20 16.54 0.90
N ASP A 222 -5.16 17.28 1.30
CA ASP A 222 -3.86 17.25 0.63
C ASP A 222 -3.12 15.94 0.93
N GLU A 223 -2.58 15.31 -0.11
CA GLU A 223 -1.86 14.03 0.03
C GLU A 223 -0.58 14.18 0.86
N THR A 224 0.15 15.27 0.68
CA THR A 224 1.43 15.48 1.37
C THR A 224 1.20 15.66 2.87
N ALA A 225 0.22 16.47 3.26
CA ALA A 225 -0.22 16.63 4.65
C ALA A 225 -0.74 15.31 5.26
N TYR A 226 -1.48 14.52 4.48
CA TYR A 226 -1.95 13.20 4.92
C TYR A 226 -0.79 12.23 5.18
N LEU A 227 0.17 12.14 4.26
CA LEU A 227 1.32 11.25 4.40
C LEU A 227 2.27 11.71 5.52
N HIS A 228 2.41 13.01 5.77
CA HIS A 228 3.09 13.49 6.98
C HIS A 228 2.41 12.99 8.26
N ALA A 229 1.09 13.14 8.37
CA ALA A 229 0.31 12.65 9.51
C ALA A 229 0.38 11.12 9.67
N PHE A 230 0.38 10.36 8.58
CA PHE A 230 0.52 8.90 8.60
C PHE A 230 1.90 8.45 9.05
N LEU A 231 2.97 9.04 8.49
CA LEU A 231 4.34 8.72 8.89
C LEU A 231 4.62 9.13 10.36
N ASP A 232 4.01 10.22 10.86
CA ASP A 232 4.09 10.59 12.28
C ASP A 232 3.34 9.60 13.19
N ALA A 233 2.15 9.15 12.77
CA ALA A 233 1.41 8.10 13.47
C ALA A 233 2.19 6.78 13.51
N ARG A 234 2.91 6.44 12.43
CA ARG A 234 3.75 5.25 12.36
C ARG A 234 5.01 5.35 13.21
N VAL A 235 5.74 6.46 13.16
CA VAL A 235 6.92 6.71 14.02
C VAL A 235 6.54 6.65 15.50
N TRP A 236 5.33 7.08 15.87
CA TRP A 236 4.80 6.87 17.22
C TRP A 236 4.62 5.39 17.56
N ALA A 237 4.05 4.60 16.64
CA ALA A 237 3.79 3.17 16.84
C ALA A 237 5.09 2.36 16.96
N MET A 238 6.03 2.54 16.03
CA MET A 238 7.37 1.95 16.06
C MET A 238 8.08 2.18 17.41
N LYS A 239 7.95 3.39 17.99
CA LYS A 239 8.54 3.75 19.29
C LYS A 239 7.81 3.17 20.51
N GLN A 240 6.74 2.39 20.35
CA GLN A 240 6.14 1.61 21.45
C GLN A 240 6.77 0.21 21.57
N GLU A 241 7.51 -0.24 20.56
CA GLU A 241 8.09 -1.58 20.45
C GLU A 241 9.63 -1.45 20.45
N GLU A 242 10.31 -1.93 21.49
CA GLU A 242 11.76 -1.68 21.68
C GLU A 242 12.61 -2.15 20.49
N ALA A 243 12.28 -3.33 19.96
CA ALA A 243 12.89 -3.93 18.77
C ALA A 243 12.72 -3.08 17.48
N HIS A 244 11.74 -2.17 17.44
CA HIS A 244 11.41 -1.34 16.29
C HIS A 244 11.73 0.16 16.51
N SER A 245 12.52 0.49 17.52
CA SER A 245 12.81 1.88 17.92
C SER A 245 13.63 2.70 16.91
N ASP A 246 14.40 2.06 16.01
CA ASP A 246 15.02 2.73 14.86
C ASP A 246 13.97 3.06 13.79
N THR A 247 13.79 4.36 13.52
CA THR A 247 12.79 4.86 12.58
C THR A 247 13.35 5.30 11.22
N SER A 248 14.58 4.91 10.88
CA SER A 248 15.26 5.31 9.62
C SER A 248 14.51 4.91 8.35
N ARG A 249 13.84 3.74 8.34
CA ARG A 249 12.95 3.33 7.22
C ARG A 249 11.83 4.33 6.91
N VAL A 250 11.44 5.14 7.91
CA VAL A 250 10.58 6.31 7.73
C VAL A 250 11.42 7.56 7.49
N ASP A 251 12.26 7.95 8.45
CA ASP A 251 12.83 9.29 8.55
C ASP A 251 13.90 9.60 7.49
N THR A 252 14.67 8.59 7.05
CA THR A 252 15.71 8.72 6.02
C THR A 252 15.38 8.01 4.71
N ALA A 253 14.14 7.54 4.54
CA ALA A 253 13.62 7.00 3.28
C ALA A 253 12.24 7.57 2.90
N GLN A 254 11.13 7.07 3.47
CA GLN A 254 9.77 7.51 3.10
C GLN A 254 9.56 9.02 3.25
N ARG A 255 10.12 9.61 4.31
CA ARG A 255 10.07 11.05 4.57
C ARG A 255 10.92 11.85 3.57
N VAL A 256 12.01 11.27 3.05
CA VAL A 256 12.86 11.89 2.02
C VAL A 256 12.10 11.91 0.69
N PHE A 257 11.52 10.79 0.27
CA PHE A 257 10.69 10.72 -0.94
C PHE A 257 9.52 11.71 -0.88
N LEU A 258 8.85 11.83 0.28
CA LEU A 258 7.76 12.77 0.51
C LEU A 258 8.22 14.24 0.41
N ARG A 259 9.33 14.60 1.07
CA ARG A 259 9.90 15.96 1.02
C ARG A 259 10.38 16.35 -0.38
N ASN A 260 10.82 15.38 -1.18
CA ASN A 260 11.19 15.57 -2.59
C ASN A 260 9.97 15.68 -3.52
N GLY A 261 8.74 15.57 -3.01
CA GLY A 261 7.51 15.59 -3.80
C GLY A 261 7.29 14.34 -4.67
N ASN A 262 8.07 13.27 -4.45
CA ASN A 262 8.05 12.05 -5.26
C ASN A 262 6.90 11.12 -4.84
N LEU A 263 5.67 11.64 -4.95
CA LEU A 263 4.44 10.93 -4.59
C LEU A 263 4.17 9.69 -5.49
N ASP A 264 4.77 9.64 -6.69
CA ASP A 264 4.68 8.49 -7.59
C ASP A 264 5.79 7.45 -7.37
N LEU A 265 6.75 7.67 -6.46
CA LEU A 265 7.84 6.73 -6.18
C LEU A 265 8.63 6.38 -7.47
N ASP A 266 8.93 7.39 -8.29
CA ASP A 266 9.72 7.26 -9.53
C ASP A 266 11.23 7.26 -9.24
N PRO A 267 12.03 6.40 -9.89
CA PRO A 267 13.49 6.53 -9.90
C PRO A 267 13.96 7.86 -10.53
N PRO A 268 15.14 8.39 -10.13
CA PRO A 268 16.05 7.82 -9.14
C PRO A 268 15.51 7.93 -7.70
N LEU A 269 15.72 6.88 -6.92
CA LEU A 269 15.42 6.82 -5.49
C LEU A 269 16.72 6.64 -4.72
N ASP A 270 17.03 7.61 -3.86
CA ASP A 270 18.16 7.59 -2.95
C ASP A 270 17.66 7.67 -1.50
N TRP A 271 18.08 6.75 -0.64
CA TRP A 271 17.66 6.70 0.76
C TRP A 271 18.70 6.06 1.67
N LYS A 272 18.43 6.12 2.98
CA LYS A 272 19.18 5.37 4.00
C LYS A 272 18.28 4.61 4.94
N VAL A 273 18.76 3.45 5.40
CA VAL A 273 18.21 2.68 6.53
C VAL A 273 19.39 2.20 7.36
N TYR A 274 19.32 2.31 8.69
CA TYR A 274 20.40 1.97 9.64
C TYR A 274 21.76 2.68 9.39
N GLY A 275 21.76 3.74 8.58
CA GLY A 275 22.97 4.46 8.15
C GLY A 275 23.50 4.04 6.77
N ASP A 276 23.20 2.82 6.33
CA ASP A 276 23.53 2.30 5.01
C ASP A 276 22.78 3.07 3.91
N SER A 277 23.42 3.24 2.76
CA SER A 277 22.90 4.07 1.66
C SER A 277 22.54 3.21 0.46
N TYR A 278 21.35 3.43 -0.09
CA TYR A 278 20.77 2.63 -1.17
C TYR A 278 20.32 3.51 -2.33
N HIS A 279 20.36 2.94 -3.53
CA HIS A 279 20.01 3.61 -4.78
C HIS A 279 19.22 2.68 -5.71
N ILE A 280 18.17 3.21 -6.35
CA ILE A 280 17.52 2.61 -7.53
C ILE A 280 17.45 3.70 -8.61
N GLY A 281 18.04 3.43 -9.78
CA GLY A 281 17.98 4.29 -10.97
C GLY A 281 16.87 3.92 -11.95
#